data_AF-A0A351EVV7-F1
#
_entry.id   AF-A0A351EVV7-F1
#
_cell.length_a   1.000
_cell.length_b   1.000
_cell.length_c   1.000
_cell.angle_alpha   90.00
_cell.angle_beta   90.00
_cell.angle_gamma   90.00
#
_symmetry.space_group_name_H-M   'P 1'
#
loop_
_entity.id
_entity.type
_entity.pdbx_description
1 polymer ?
#
loop_
_entity_poly.entity_id
_entity_poly.type
_entity_poly.pdbx_seq_one_letter_code
_entity_poly.pdbx_strand_id
1 'polypeptide(L)'
;MQLVELVWLVPLLPLLGFITLMFFGRRLGEPVAGWIATGAMGGSFLASLVVFAGMLGLEGGESGERIVQVKLFDWVVAGDFNVDIGLLADPLSVTMILFITGVATLIHLYSIGYMHGDPNFSKFFVYLNLFAFSML
;
A
#
# COMPACT_ATOMS: atom_id res chain seq x y z
N MET A 1 -8.48 -10.63 15.47
CA MET A 1 -7.54 -9.88 14.61
C MET A 1 -7.52 -8.47 15.14
N GLN A 2 -6.37 -8.00 15.62
CA GLN A 2 -6.23 -6.59 15.96
C GLN A 2 -6.28 -5.78 14.66
N LEU A 3 -6.90 -4.60 14.67
CA LEU A 3 -7.00 -3.78 13.45
C LEU A 3 -5.63 -3.43 12.85
N VAL A 4 -4.58 -3.40 13.69
CA VAL A 4 -3.20 -3.15 13.29
C VAL A 4 -2.62 -4.28 12.43
N GLU A 5 -3.08 -5.52 12.60
CA GLU A 5 -2.64 -6.66 11.77
C GLU A 5 -3.07 -6.52 10.31
N LEU A 6 -4.00 -5.62 9.99
CA LEU A 6 -4.43 -5.34 8.61
C LEU A 6 -3.39 -4.55 7.81
N VAL A 7 -2.24 -4.22 8.38
CA VAL A 7 -1.14 -3.48 7.73
C VAL A 7 -0.67 -4.11 6.41
N TRP A 8 -0.77 -5.43 6.25
CA TRP A 8 -0.41 -6.11 4.99
C TRP A 8 -1.32 -5.74 3.81
N LEU A 9 -2.54 -5.26 4.06
CA LEU A 9 -3.43 -4.77 2.99
C LEU A 9 -2.88 -3.51 2.31
N VAL A 10 -2.12 -2.71 3.05
CA VAL A 10 -1.63 -1.40 2.60
C VAL A 10 -0.71 -1.53 1.37
N PRO A 11 0.35 -2.35 1.37
CA PRO A 11 1.13 -2.63 0.16
C PRO A 11 0.43 -3.61 -0.81
N LEU A 12 -0.46 -4.48 -0.33
CA LEU A 12 -1.11 -5.45 -1.22
C LEU A 12 -2.04 -4.79 -2.25
N LEU A 13 -2.80 -3.78 -1.84
CA LEU A 13 -3.76 -3.12 -2.73
C LEU A 13 -3.11 -2.45 -3.97
N PRO A 14 -2.02 -1.66 -3.87
CA PRO A 14 -1.33 -1.13 -5.04
C PRO A 14 -0.64 -2.24 -5.85
N LEU A 15 -0.20 -3.32 -5.20
CA LEU A 15 0.32 -4.49 -5.92
C LEU A 15 -0.78 -5.13 -6.79
N LEU A 16 -2.00 -5.28 -6.26
CA LEU A 16 -3.14 -5.79 -7.03
C LEU A 16 -3.55 -4.83 -8.15
N GLY A 17 -3.53 -3.51 -7.89
CA GLY A 17 -3.75 -2.50 -8.92
C GLY A 17 -2.70 -2.57 -10.03
N PHE A 18 -1.42 -2.68 -9.68
CA PHE A 18 -0.31 -2.90 -10.61
C PHE A 18 -0.50 -4.17 -11.45
N ILE A 19 -0.75 -5.31 -10.81
CA ILE A 19 -0.95 -6.60 -11.50
C ILE A 19 -2.12 -6.50 -12.48
N THR A 20 -3.25 -5.95 -12.03
CA THR A 20 -4.45 -5.76 -12.85
C THR A 20 -4.14 -4.90 -14.08
N LEU A 21 -3.45 -3.78 -13.90
CA LEU A 21 -3.12 -2.88 -14.99
C LEU A 21 -1.99 -3.39 -15.89
N MET A 22 -1.06 -4.21 -15.36
CA MET A 22 -0.02 -4.83 -16.17
C MET A 22 -0.66 -5.75 -17.22
N PHE A 23 -1.62 -6.60 -16.82
CA PHE A 23 -2.25 -7.56 -17.71
C PHE A 23 -3.37 -6.94 -18.55
N PHE A 24 -4.18 -6.04 -17.98
CA PHE A 24 -5.41 -5.53 -18.61
C PHE A 24 -5.37 -4.04 -18.94
N GLY A 25 -4.39 -3.27 -18.46
CA GLY A 25 -4.35 -1.81 -18.58
C GLY A 25 -4.38 -1.31 -20.03
N ARG A 26 -3.71 -2.01 -20.97
CA ARG A 26 -3.76 -1.65 -22.40
C ARG A 26 -5.17 -1.80 -23.00
N ARG A 27 -5.98 -2.74 -22.50
CA ARG A 27 -7.36 -2.97 -22.96
C ARG A 27 -8.36 -2.02 -22.28
N LEU A 28 -8.13 -1.71 -21.01
CA LEU A 28 -8.98 -0.82 -20.23
C LEU A 28 -8.86 0.64 -20.69
N GLY A 29 -7.64 1.06 -21.05
CA GLY A 29 -7.38 2.40 -21.59
C GLY A 29 -7.75 3.54 -20.63
N GLU A 30 -7.85 4.73 -21.20
CA GLU A 30 -8.33 5.93 -20.51
C GLU A 30 -9.87 5.98 -20.47
N PRO A 31 -10.52 6.41 -19.37
CA PRO A 31 -9.95 6.75 -18.05
C PRO A 31 -9.95 5.57 -17.07
N VAL A 32 -10.42 4.39 -17.50
CA VAL A 32 -10.68 3.25 -16.62
C VAL A 32 -9.42 2.76 -15.91
N ALA A 33 -8.28 2.70 -16.61
CA ALA A 33 -7.01 2.33 -16.00
C ALA A 33 -6.61 3.27 -14.84
N GLY A 34 -6.90 4.56 -14.98
CA GLY A 34 -6.63 5.57 -13.95
C GLY A 34 -7.56 5.44 -12.74
N TRP A 35 -8.84 5.13 -12.96
CA TRP A 35 -9.78 4.89 -11.86
C TRP A 35 -9.46 3.61 -11.08
N ILE A 36 -9.02 2.54 -11.75
CA ILE A 36 -8.57 1.31 -11.07
C ILE A 36 -7.32 1.59 -10.23
N ALA A 37 -6.32 2.27 -10.79
CA ALA A 37 -5.12 2.66 -10.07
C ALA A 37 -5.41 3.53 -8.85
N THR A 38 -6.27 4.54 -9.02
CA THR A 38 -6.70 5.44 -7.94
C THR A 38 -7.51 4.69 -6.89
N GLY A 39 -8.38 3.77 -7.29
CA GLY A 39 -9.17 2.94 -6.38
C GLY A 39 -8.29 2.02 -5.52
N ALA A 40 -7.26 1.40 -6.10
CA ALA A 40 -6.29 0.60 -5.37
C ALA A 40 -5.54 1.44 -4.31
N MET A 41 -5.06 2.63 -4.67
CA MET A 41 -4.42 3.53 -3.72
C MET A 41 -5.37 4.08 -2.65
N GLY A 42 -6.58 4.47 -3.04
CA GLY A 42 -7.61 4.91 -2.10
C GLY A 42 -7.99 3.82 -1.10
N GLY A 43 -8.07 2.56 -1.55
CA GLY A 43 -8.24 1.41 -0.67
C GLY A 43 -7.09 1.26 0.32
N SER A 44 -5.85 1.53 -0.11
CA SER A 44 -4.66 1.51 0.75
C SER A 44 -4.70 2.60 1.82
N PHE A 45 -5.22 3.78 1.46
CA PHE A 45 -5.45 4.87 2.41
C PHE A 45 -6.56 4.53 3.41
N LEU A 46 -7.64 3.87 2.97
CA LEU A 46 -8.66 3.39 3.90
C LEU A 46 -8.10 2.32 4.84
N ALA A 47 -7.27 1.40 4.34
CA ALA A 47 -6.60 0.40 5.16
C ALA A 47 -5.64 1.05 6.18
N SER A 48 -4.87 2.08 5.79
CA SER A 48 -3.97 2.79 6.70
C SER A 48 -4.73 3.55 7.80
N LEU A 49 -5.92 4.11 7.51
CA LEU A 49 -6.81 4.69 8.52
C LEU A 49 -7.30 3.65 9.53
N VAL A 50 -7.65 2.45 9.08
CA VAL A 50 -8.06 1.35 9.97
C VAL A 50 -6.91 0.90 10.87
N VAL A 51 -5.70 0.77 10.32
CA VAL A 51 -4.48 0.42 11.08
C VAL A 51 -4.17 1.51 12.11
N PHE A 52 -4.28 2.79 11.74
CA PHE A 52 -4.08 3.91 12.65
C PHE A 52 -5.11 3.93 13.79
N ALA A 53 -6.39 3.73 13.49
CA ALA A 53 -7.42 3.62 14.52
C ALA A 53 -7.14 2.44 15.47
N GLY A 54 -6.68 1.31 14.93
CA GLY A 54 -6.20 0.17 15.72
C GLY A 54 -5.05 0.53 16.66
N MET A 55 -4.09 1.30 16.18
CA MET A 55 -2.91 1.70 16.93
C MET A 55 -3.21 2.71 18.04
N LEU A 56 -4.22 3.56 17.88
CA LEU A 56 -4.69 4.44 18.94
C LEU A 56 -5.35 3.67 20.09
N GLY A 57 -6.00 2.54 19.79
CA GLY A 57 -6.64 1.66 20.77
C GLY A 57 -5.69 0.69 21.48
N LEU A 58 -4.41 0.64 21.09
CA LEU A 58 -3.41 -0.11 21.82
C LEU A 58 -3.03 0.64 23.09
N GLU A 59 -3.39 0.10 24.25
CA GLU A 59 -2.73 0.43 25.50
C GLU A 59 -1.26 0.02 25.34
N GLY A 60 -0.33 0.97 25.46
CA GLY A 60 1.10 0.65 25.40
C GLY A 60 1.38 -0.48 26.37
N GLY A 61 2.07 -1.54 25.93
CA GLY A 61 2.31 -2.73 26.76
C GLY A 61 3.10 -2.42 28.03
N GLU A 62 3.64 -3.43 28.71
CA GLU A 62 4.44 -3.22 29.95
C GLU A 62 5.62 -2.24 29.76
N SER A 63 6.09 -2.05 28.53
CA SER A 63 7.13 -1.10 28.11
C SER A 63 6.60 0.26 27.59
N GLY A 64 5.28 0.45 27.49
CA GLY A 64 4.65 1.64 26.90
C GLY A 64 4.73 1.71 25.36
N GLU A 65 5.32 0.71 24.72
CA GLU A 65 5.53 0.67 23.27
C GLU A 65 4.31 0.08 22.55
N ARG A 66 3.89 0.72 21.45
CA ARG A 66 2.79 0.30 20.58
C ARG A 66 3.33 -0.31 19.30
N ILE A 67 3.91 -1.50 19.41
CA ILE A 67 4.58 -2.19 18.29
C ILE A 67 3.86 -3.50 18.00
N VAL A 68 3.51 -3.73 16.74
CA VAL A 68 2.94 -4.98 16.24
C VAL A 68 3.80 -5.48 15.09
N GLN A 69 4.29 -6.71 15.21
CA GLN A 69 5.07 -7.37 14.16
C GLN A 69 4.20 -8.44 13.49
N VAL A 70 4.11 -8.39 12.17
CA VAL A 70 3.39 -9.34 11.34
C VAL A 70 4.40 -10.08 10.49
N LYS A 71 4.75 -11.31 10.88
CA LYS A 71 5.59 -12.19 10.06
C LYS A 71 4.78 -12.71 8.87
N LEU A 72 5.32 -12.57 7.65
CA LEU A 72 4.70 -13.06 6.42
C LEU A 72 5.22 -14.45 6.06
N PHE A 73 6.54 -14.62 5.94
CA PHE A 73 7.20 -15.90 5.64
C PHE A 73 8.71 -15.84 5.90
N ASP A 74 9.36 -17.00 6.03
CA ASP A 74 10.82 -17.11 6.12
C ASP A 74 11.45 -16.83 4.74
N TRP A 75 12.34 -15.83 4.63
CA TRP A 75 12.99 -15.48 3.37
C TRP A 75 14.23 -16.34 3.10
N VAL A 76 15.14 -16.36 4.08
CA VAL A 76 16.43 -17.03 3.97
C VAL A 76 16.68 -17.80 5.26
N VAL A 77 16.79 -19.12 5.13
CA VAL A 77 17.11 -20.04 6.24
C VAL A 77 18.39 -20.79 5.87
N ALA A 78 19.46 -20.56 6.63
CA ALA A 78 20.77 -21.17 6.42
C ALA A 78 21.43 -21.54 7.75
N GLY A 79 21.14 -22.74 8.25
CA GLY A 79 21.62 -23.18 9.57
C GLY A 79 21.04 -22.31 10.68
N ASP A 80 21.90 -21.64 11.44
CA ASP A 80 21.51 -20.71 12.51
C ASP A 80 21.14 -19.31 11.99
N PHE A 81 21.32 -19.03 10.70
CA PHE A 81 20.93 -17.76 10.09
C PHE A 81 19.49 -17.83 9.56
N ASN A 82 18.60 -17.03 10.14
CA ASN A 82 17.22 -16.90 9.69
C ASN A 82 16.85 -15.42 9.44
N VAL A 83 16.33 -15.11 8.26
CA VAL A 83 15.80 -13.80 7.88
C VAL A 83 14.34 -13.95 7.50
N ASP A 84 13.49 -13.22 8.21
CA ASP A 84 12.05 -13.17 7.98
C ASP A 84 11.67 -12.01 7.05
N ILE A 85 10.70 -12.23 6.16
CA ILE A 85 9.89 -11.13 5.61
C ILE A 85 8.72 -10.90 6.57
N GLY A 86 8.58 -9.66 7.01
CA GLY A 86 7.47 -9.23 7.85
C GLY A 86 7.24 -7.73 7.77
N LEU A 87 6.16 -7.29 8.41
CA LEU A 87 5.77 -5.90 8.53
C LEU A 87 5.84 -5.49 10.00
N LEU A 88 6.38 -4.32 10.26
CA LEU A 88 6.45 -3.72 11.59
C LEU A 88 5.56 -2.48 11.63
N ALA A 89 4.48 -2.56 12.38
CA ALA A 89 3.58 -1.45 12.62
C ALA A 89 3.93 -0.81 13.97
N ASP A 90 4.46 0.40 13.92
CA ASP A 90 4.71 1.27 15.06
C ASP A 90 4.10 2.68 14.79
N PRO A 91 4.08 3.60 15.76
CA PRO A 91 3.46 4.91 15.55
C PRO A 91 4.10 5.72 14.42
N LEU A 92 5.40 5.54 14.18
CA LEU A 92 6.11 6.24 13.11
C LEU A 92 5.73 5.65 11.75
N SER A 93 5.83 4.32 11.58
CA SER A 93 5.52 3.64 10.32
C SER A 93 4.05 3.83 9.94
N VAL A 94 3.13 3.73 10.90
CA VAL A 94 1.69 3.95 10.67
C VAL A 94 1.40 5.39 10.25
N THR A 95 2.08 6.38 10.85
CA THR A 95 1.96 7.78 10.43
C THR A 95 2.51 7.99 9.01
N MET A 96 3.62 7.35 8.67
CA MET A 96 4.21 7.45 7.33
C MET A 96 3.30 6.84 6.27
N ILE A 97 2.75 5.64 6.49
CA ILE A 97 1.85 5.03 5.50
C ILE A 97 0.57 5.85 5.30
N LEU A 98 0.05 6.53 6.33
CA LEU A 98 -1.09 7.45 6.21
C LEU A 98 -0.76 8.61 5.26
N PHE A 99 0.40 9.24 5.47
CA PHE A 99 0.85 10.35 4.64
C PHE A 99 1.10 9.89 3.20
N ILE A 100 1.85 8.78 3.02
CA ILE A 100 2.20 8.23 1.71
C ILE A 100 0.93 7.84 0.95
N THR A 101 0.05 7.03 1.52
CA THR A 101 -1.17 6.57 0.84
C THR A 101 -2.15 7.72 0.57
N GLY A 102 -2.29 8.67 1.49
CA GLY A 102 -3.16 9.83 1.33
C GLY A 102 -2.70 10.75 0.20
N VAL A 103 -1.45 11.20 0.25
CA VAL A 103 -0.88 12.07 -0.79
C VAL A 103 -0.80 11.33 -2.13
N ALA A 104 -0.41 10.05 -2.14
CA ALA A 104 -0.38 9.27 -3.37
C ALA A 104 -1.77 9.09 -3.99
N THR A 105 -2.84 8.94 -3.20
CA THR A 105 -4.22 8.87 -3.72
C THR A 105 -4.61 10.18 -4.42
N LEU A 106 -4.25 11.33 -3.85
CA LEU A 106 -4.48 12.63 -4.48
C LEU A 106 -3.66 12.79 -5.77
N ILE A 107 -2.40 12.34 -5.78
CA ILE A 107 -1.57 12.32 -6.98
C ILE A 107 -2.20 11.44 -8.06
N HIS A 108 -2.66 10.23 -7.71
CA HIS A 108 -3.33 9.33 -8.65
C HIS A 108 -4.58 9.96 -9.26
N LEU A 109 -5.43 10.56 -8.42
CA LEU A 109 -6.65 11.24 -8.87
C LEU A 109 -6.34 12.41 -9.81
N TYR A 110 -5.36 13.24 -9.44
CA TYR A 110 -4.92 14.36 -10.27
C TYR A 110 -4.34 13.87 -11.62
N SER A 111 -3.57 12.79 -11.60
CA SER A 111 -2.94 12.23 -12.79
C SER A 111 -3.94 11.76 -13.85
N ILE A 112 -5.19 11.45 -13.48
CA ILE A 112 -6.23 11.07 -14.47
C ILE A 112 -6.47 12.24 -15.43
N GLY A 113 -6.64 13.46 -14.89
CA GLY A 113 -6.82 14.66 -15.71
C GLY A 113 -5.53 15.13 -16.36
N TYR A 114 -4.41 15.04 -15.65
CA TYR A 114 -3.10 15.50 -16.16
C TYR A 114 -2.63 14.69 -17.38
N MET A 115 -2.90 13.38 -17.41
CA MET A 115 -2.49 12.49 -18.49
C MET A 115 -3.52 12.38 -19.63
N HIS A 116 -4.59 13.18 -19.61
CA HIS A 116 -5.67 13.09 -20.58
C HIS A 116 -5.16 13.19 -22.02
N GLY A 117 -5.46 12.19 -22.85
CA GLY A 117 -5.03 12.13 -24.24
C GLY A 117 -3.58 11.68 -24.47
N ASP A 118 -2.83 11.32 -23.43
CA ASP A 118 -1.49 10.74 -23.58
C ASP A 118 -1.57 9.28 -24.06
N PRO A 119 -0.84 8.90 -25.13
CA PRO A 119 -0.87 7.52 -25.66
C PRO A 119 -0.36 6.46 -24.67
N ASN A 120 0.37 6.86 -23.64
CA ASN A 120 0.90 6.01 -22.57
C ASN A 120 0.08 6.08 -21.27
N PHE A 121 -1.14 6.63 -21.28
CA PHE A 121 -2.00 6.76 -20.10
C PHE A 121 -2.00 5.53 -19.18
N SER A 122 -2.35 4.35 -19.72
CA SER A 122 -2.40 3.12 -18.91
C SER A 122 -1.03 2.69 -18.40
N LYS A 123 0.04 2.90 -19.18
CA LYS A 123 1.41 2.54 -18.79
C LYS A 123 1.91 3.40 -17.63
N PHE A 124 1.55 4.69 -17.62
CA PHE A 124 1.83 5.58 -16.51
C PHE A 124 1.22 5.05 -15.21
N PHE A 125 -0.07 4.68 -15.22
CA PHE A 125 -0.75 4.15 -14.02
C PHE A 125 -0.26 2.78 -13.57
N VAL A 126 0.22 1.93 -14.48
CA VAL A 126 0.95 0.69 -14.12
C VAL A 126 2.16 1.03 -13.25
N TYR A 127 3.02 1.93 -13.71
CA TYR A 127 4.22 2.29 -12.95
C TYR A 127 3.91 3.05 -11.68
N LEU A 128 2.86 3.88 -11.68
CA LEU A 128 2.49 4.65 -10.50
C LEU A 128 2.02 3.73 -9.35
N ASN A 129 1.26 2.67 -9.65
CA ASN A 129 0.91 1.64 -8.66
C ASN A 129 2.12 0.80 -8.24
N LEU A 130 3.02 0.43 -9.16
CA LEU A 130 4.26 -0.28 -8.82
C LEU A 130 5.15 0.54 -7.87
N PHE A 131 5.29 1.83 -8.16
CA PHE A 131 6.05 2.76 -7.32
C PHE A 131 5.43 2.85 -5.92
N ALA A 132 4.11 2.97 -5.83
CA ALA A 132 3.42 3.01 -4.55
C ALA A 132 3.60 1.71 -3.75
N PHE A 133 3.46 0.54 -4.39
CA PHE A 133 3.76 -0.74 -3.75
C PHE A 133 5.21 -0.81 -3.24
N SER A 134 6.18 -0.36 -4.04
CA SER A 134 7.61 -0.45 -3.67
C SER A 134 7.99 0.50 -2.53
N MET A 135 7.20 1.55 -2.28
CA MET A 135 7.41 2.47 -1.16
C MET A 135 6.76 2.00 0.15
N LEU A 136 5.82 1.06 0.09
CA LEU A 136 5.01 0.58 1.23
C LEU A 136 5.51 -0.77 1.72
#